data_AF-A0A662IVM3-F1
#
_entry.id   AF-A0A662IVM3-F1
#
_cell.length_a   1.000
_cell.length_b   1.000
_cell.length_c   1.000
_cell.angle_alpha   90.00
_cell.angle_beta   90.00
_cell.angle_gamma   90.00
#
_symmetry.space_group_name_H-M   'P 1'
#
loop_
_entity.id
_entity.type
_entity.pdbx_description
1 polymer ?
#
loop_
_entity_poly.entity_id
_entity_poly.type
_entity_poly.pdbx_seq_one_letter_code
_entity_poly.pdbx_strand_id
1 'polypeptide(L)'
;MNLEELKSSLVNSLSGVETMRQETHMTVSTGGAQYVVEMSLVELIDYRGQKASFNVTMTVKNTPMATPVNTTIYLYYVNKTVYFAQEIPGAPLTWYKQVAPEELWSQLFTNPANITSMFLNASDLEYLGMDVVNSVECFVVDVKPRMSELVNMTSLILGPQLTGTLRQLGVEDLSELIKDLDIKMWISKSDYLPLKQVVSMTMSIMNMDFQVSGETTHSYNLPVSISLPEEAYNATPVQQEYPCG
;
A
#
# COMPACT_ATOMS: atom_id res chain seq x y z
N MET A 1 -13.09 25.39 -7.88
CA MET A 1 -12.17 24.97 -6.80
C MET A 1 -10.74 25.21 -7.28
N ASN A 2 -9.86 25.77 -6.45
CA ASN A 2 -8.45 25.93 -6.80
C ASN A 2 -7.69 24.63 -6.45
N LEU A 3 -7.17 23.94 -7.46
CA LEU A 3 -6.53 22.63 -7.28
C LEU A 3 -5.15 22.72 -6.63
N GLU A 4 -4.41 23.81 -6.84
CA GLU A 4 -3.11 24.01 -6.18
C GLU A 4 -3.27 24.34 -4.70
N GLU A 5 -4.34 25.06 -4.34
CA GLU A 5 -4.73 25.27 -2.95
C GLU A 5 -5.18 23.96 -2.28
N LEU A 6 -5.91 23.11 -3.01
CA LEU A 6 -6.32 21.79 -2.51
C LEU A 6 -5.10 20.88 -2.26
N LYS A 7 -4.15 20.81 -3.21
CA LYS A 7 -2.89 20.07 -3.04
C LYS A 7 -2.13 20.56 -1.80
N SER A 8 -1.95 21.87 -1.70
CA SER A 8 -1.23 22.49 -0.57
C SER A 8 -1.93 22.19 0.76
N SER A 9 -3.26 22.28 0.81
CA SER A 9 -4.05 22.01 2.00
C SER A 9 -3.95 20.55 2.43
N LEU A 10 -4.04 19.61 1.47
CA LEU A 10 -3.88 18.18 1.73
C LEU A 10 -2.50 17.86 2.29
N VAL A 11 -1.43 18.34 1.66
CA VAL A 11 -0.05 18.12 2.12
C VAL A 11 0.16 18.72 3.51
N ASN A 12 -0.33 19.94 3.74
CA ASN A 12 -0.25 20.58 5.05
C ASN A 12 -0.98 19.78 6.13
N SER A 13 -2.18 19.28 5.85
CA SER A 13 -2.93 18.46 6.81
C SER A 13 -2.23 17.14 7.14
N LEU A 14 -1.63 16.49 6.14
CA LEU A 14 -0.83 15.27 6.38
C LEU A 14 0.41 15.52 7.25
N SER A 15 0.95 16.73 7.25
CA SER A 15 2.16 17.05 8.05
C SER A 15 1.92 16.90 9.55
N GLY A 16 0.67 17.08 10.01
CA GLY A 16 0.26 16.94 11.39
C GLY A 16 -0.20 15.53 11.78
N VAL A 17 -0.10 14.55 10.89
CA VAL A 17 -0.51 13.16 11.18
C VAL A 17 0.50 12.49 12.11
N GLU A 18 0.01 11.97 13.22
CA GLU A 18 0.79 11.24 14.22
C GLU A 18 0.54 9.73 14.16
N THR A 19 -0.70 9.35 13.82
CA THR A 19 -1.11 7.96 13.66
C THR A 19 -1.95 7.80 12.40
N MET A 20 -1.84 6.64 11.76
CA MET A 20 -2.62 6.29 10.58
C MET A 20 -3.11 4.85 10.69
N ARG A 21 -4.35 4.63 10.31
CA ARG A 21 -4.89 3.32 9.95
C ARG A 21 -5.27 3.35 8.48
N GLN A 22 -4.82 2.35 7.74
CA GLN A 22 -5.14 2.18 6.33
C GLN A 22 -5.72 0.78 6.13
N GLU A 23 -6.82 0.71 5.39
CA GLU A 23 -7.43 -0.56 4.98
C GLU A 23 -7.54 -0.57 3.46
N THR A 24 -6.90 -1.54 2.84
CA THR A 24 -6.86 -1.68 1.38
C THR A 24 -7.43 -3.03 0.99
N HIS A 25 -8.30 -3.04 0.00
CA HIS A 25 -8.73 -4.25 -0.68
C HIS A 25 -8.36 -4.15 -2.16
N MET A 26 -7.60 -5.12 -2.66
CA MET A 26 -7.14 -5.19 -4.03
C MET A 26 -7.56 -6.51 -4.67
N THR A 27 -7.87 -6.46 -5.96
CA THR A 27 -8.07 -7.63 -6.81
C THR A 27 -7.14 -7.53 -8.00
N VAL A 28 -6.44 -8.63 -8.28
CA VAL A 28 -5.62 -8.82 -9.48
C VAL A 28 -6.23 -9.96 -10.28
N SER A 29 -6.50 -9.72 -11.57
CA SER A 29 -7.03 -10.75 -12.45
C SER A 29 -6.47 -10.67 -13.86
N THR A 30 -6.46 -11.78 -14.60
CA THR A 30 -6.08 -11.77 -16.02
C THR A 30 -7.26 -11.46 -16.94
N GLY A 31 -7.00 -10.95 -18.15
CA GLY A 31 -7.98 -10.76 -19.23
C GLY A 31 -8.64 -12.09 -19.66
N GLY A 32 -9.69 -12.49 -18.94
CA GLY A 32 -10.33 -13.81 -19.04
C GLY A 32 -10.66 -14.44 -17.68
N ALA A 33 -10.31 -13.79 -16.57
CA ALA A 33 -10.56 -14.20 -15.18
C ALA A 33 -10.05 -15.60 -14.82
N GLN A 34 -9.08 -16.12 -15.59
CA GLN A 34 -8.46 -17.42 -15.34
C GLN A 34 -7.63 -17.42 -14.06
N TYR A 35 -7.03 -16.29 -13.74
CA TYR A 35 -6.31 -16.03 -12.50
C TYR A 35 -7.03 -14.91 -11.76
N VAL A 36 -7.37 -15.15 -10.50
CA VAL A 36 -7.94 -14.12 -9.60
C VAL A 36 -7.28 -14.24 -8.23
N VAL A 37 -6.60 -13.16 -7.83
CA VAL A 37 -5.98 -12.99 -6.52
C VAL A 37 -6.64 -11.81 -5.84
N GLU A 38 -7.21 -12.04 -4.67
CA GLU A 38 -7.72 -10.98 -3.79
C GLU A 38 -6.72 -10.75 -2.67
N MET A 39 -6.43 -9.49 -2.38
CA MET A 39 -5.54 -9.06 -1.31
C MET A 39 -6.27 -8.08 -0.42
N SER A 40 -6.13 -8.23 0.89
CA SER A 40 -6.59 -7.25 1.87
C SER A 40 -5.42 -6.89 2.77
N LEU A 41 -5.19 -5.61 2.97
CA LEU A 41 -4.17 -5.08 3.88
C LEU A 41 -4.87 -4.26 4.96
N VAL A 42 -4.51 -4.53 6.21
CA VAL A 42 -4.76 -3.62 7.33
C VAL A 42 -3.41 -3.15 7.86
N GLU A 43 -3.20 -1.85 7.80
CA GLU A 43 -1.98 -1.18 8.23
C GLU A 43 -2.30 -0.24 9.38
N LEU A 44 -1.45 -0.26 10.41
CA LEU A 44 -1.46 0.69 11.52
C LEU A 44 -0.06 1.26 11.64
N ILE A 45 0.06 2.59 11.68
CA ILE A 45 1.32 3.30 11.91
C ILE A 45 1.16 4.29 13.06
N ASP A 46 2.11 4.27 13.98
CA ASP A 46 2.40 5.32 14.95
C ASP A 46 3.74 5.97 14.57
N TYR A 47 3.68 7.14 13.93
CA TYR A 47 4.87 7.85 13.44
C TYR A 47 5.73 8.38 14.59
N ARG A 48 5.11 8.78 15.72
CA ARG A 48 5.84 9.29 16.89
C ARG A 48 6.51 8.17 17.67
N GLY A 49 5.78 7.09 17.93
CA GLY A 49 6.30 5.90 18.60
C GLY A 49 7.21 5.05 17.72
N GLN A 50 7.26 5.33 16.41
CA GLN A 50 7.94 4.53 15.39
C GLN A 50 7.57 3.05 15.49
N LYS A 51 6.26 2.79 15.47
CA LYS A 51 5.70 1.43 15.46
C LYS A 51 4.77 1.27 14.29
N ALA A 52 4.82 0.11 13.64
CA ALA A 52 3.87 -0.23 12.60
C ALA A 52 3.46 -1.71 12.68
N SER A 53 2.25 -2.01 12.22
CA SER A 53 1.80 -3.38 11.96
C SER A 53 1.10 -3.47 10.62
N PHE A 54 1.40 -4.53 9.88
CA PHE A 54 0.78 -4.85 8.60
C PHE A 54 0.21 -6.25 8.69
N ASN A 55 -1.06 -6.40 8.37
CA ASN A 55 -1.70 -7.68 8.20
C ASN A 55 -2.19 -7.79 6.77
N VAL A 56 -1.56 -8.65 5.99
CA VAL A 56 -1.89 -8.87 4.58
C VAL A 56 -2.53 -10.24 4.45
N THR A 57 -3.78 -10.29 4.00
CA THR A 57 -4.46 -11.54 3.64
C THR A 57 -4.54 -11.63 2.13
N MET A 58 -4.11 -12.76 1.58
CA MET A 58 -4.16 -13.07 0.15
C MET A 58 -5.01 -14.32 -0.06
N THR A 59 -5.94 -14.27 -1.00
CA THR A 59 -6.79 -15.39 -1.40
C THR A 59 -6.66 -15.62 -2.90
N VAL A 60 -6.22 -16.81 -3.29
CA VAL A 60 -6.13 -17.23 -4.68
C VAL A 60 -7.40 -18.01 -5.04
N LYS A 61 -8.33 -17.44 -5.80
CA LYS A 61 -9.67 -18.04 -6.04
C LYS A 61 -9.74 -18.93 -7.28
N ASN A 62 -9.08 -18.54 -8.37
CA ASN A 62 -9.18 -19.25 -9.64
C ASN A 62 -7.76 -19.49 -10.16
N THR A 63 -7.31 -20.75 -10.18
CA THR A 63 -6.07 -21.15 -10.86
C THR A 63 -6.24 -22.55 -11.46
N PRO A 64 -5.66 -22.84 -12.63
CA PRO A 64 -5.71 -24.18 -13.24
C PRO A 64 -4.99 -25.28 -12.43
N MET A 65 -4.18 -24.89 -11.43
CA MET A 65 -3.22 -25.79 -10.78
C MET A 65 -3.39 -25.98 -9.26
N ALA A 66 -4.33 -25.31 -8.58
CA ALA A 66 -4.43 -25.44 -7.13
C ALA A 66 -5.83 -25.17 -6.54
N THR A 67 -6.11 -25.87 -5.44
CA THR A 67 -7.12 -25.53 -4.43
C THR A 67 -6.91 -24.08 -3.97
N PRO A 68 -7.97 -23.31 -3.65
CA PRO A 68 -7.80 -21.98 -3.08
C PRO A 68 -6.85 -22.01 -1.87
N VAL A 69 -5.79 -21.22 -1.94
CA VAL A 69 -4.85 -21.04 -0.84
C VAL A 69 -5.08 -19.64 -0.28
N ASN A 70 -5.46 -19.61 1.00
CA ASN A 70 -5.50 -18.38 1.77
C ASN A 70 -4.17 -18.26 2.50
N THR A 71 -3.49 -17.14 2.36
CA THR A 71 -2.22 -16.89 3.04
C THR A 71 -2.35 -15.59 3.80
N THR A 72 -1.92 -15.57 5.06
CA THR A 72 -1.86 -14.34 5.84
C THR A 72 -0.42 -14.03 6.22
N ILE A 73 0.01 -12.80 5.99
CA ILE A 73 1.33 -12.31 6.34
C ILE A 73 1.17 -11.28 7.44
N TYR A 74 1.85 -11.51 8.55
CA TYR A 74 1.94 -10.57 9.66
C TYR A 74 3.30 -9.90 9.62
N LEU A 75 3.34 -8.56 9.63
CA LEU A 75 4.57 -7.80 9.84
C LEU A 75 4.40 -6.82 10.99
N TYR A 76 5.42 -6.71 11.82
CA TYR A 76 5.50 -5.70 12.88
C TYR A 76 6.86 -5.00 12.82
N TYR A 77 6.84 -3.67 12.92
CA TYR A 77 8.03 -2.84 13.04
C TYR A 77 8.01 -2.22 14.43
N VAL A 78 8.89 -2.68 15.31
CA VAL A 78 8.96 -2.22 16.71
C VAL A 78 10.43 -2.20 17.14
N ASN A 79 10.88 -1.09 17.73
CA ASN A 79 12.24 -0.94 18.26
C ASN A 79 13.34 -1.30 17.23
N LYS A 80 13.30 -0.71 16.04
CA LYS A 80 14.25 -0.94 14.93
C LYS A 80 14.34 -2.41 14.47
N THR A 81 13.36 -3.24 14.84
CA THR A 81 13.30 -4.67 14.49
C THR A 81 12.03 -4.90 13.67
N VAL A 82 12.17 -5.66 12.59
CA VAL A 82 11.03 -6.20 11.85
C VAL A 82 10.80 -7.64 12.29
N TYR A 83 9.55 -7.95 12.60
CA TYR A 83 9.06 -9.28 12.93
C TYR A 83 8.12 -9.69 11.81
N PHE A 84 8.25 -10.92 11.32
CA PHE A 84 7.37 -11.43 10.29
C PHE A 84 6.99 -12.88 10.52
N ALA A 85 5.77 -13.22 10.11
CA ALA A 85 5.30 -14.58 10.05
C ALA A 85 4.33 -14.73 8.87
N GLN A 86 4.28 -15.94 8.34
CA GLN A 86 3.38 -16.31 7.27
C GLN A 86 2.52 -17.49 7.73
N GLU A 87 1.21 -17.30 7.72
CA GLU A 87 0.23 -18.35 7.95
C GLU A 87 -0.19 -18.96 6.61
N ILE A 88 0.02 -20.27 6.49
CA ILE A 88 -0.39 -21.07 5.34
C ILE A 88 -1.20 -22.26 5.88
N PRO A 89 -2.39 -22.57 5.30
CA PRO A 89 -3.22 -23.69 5.72
C PRO A 89 -2.44 -25.01 5.77
N GLY A 90 -2.47 -25.65 6.94
CA GLY A 90 -1.80 -26.93 7.18
C GLY A 90 -0.32 -26.84 7.53
N ALA A 91 0.28 -25.65 7.57
CA ALA A 91 1.65 -25.44 8.07
C ALA A 91 1.63 -24.75 9.44
N PRO A 92 2.62 -25.02 10.32
CA PRO A 92 2.75 -24.30 11.58
C PRO A 92 3.19 -22.85 11.33
N LEU A 93 2.54 -21.90 12.03
CA LEU A 93 2.97 -20.50 12.04
C LEU A 93 4.35 -20.38 12.70
N THR A 94 5.32 -19.85 11.98
CA THR A 94 6.67 -19.61 12.50
C THR A 94 7.00 -18.13 12.41
N TRP A 95 7.45 -17.56 13.53
CA TRP A 95 7.90 -16.17 13.60
C TRP A 95 9.40 -16.05 13.39
N TYR A 96 9.77 -14.99 12.71
CA TYR A 96 11.15 -14.59 12.44
C TYR A 96 11.33 -13.12 12.81
N LYS A 97 12.56 -12.75 13.18
CA LYS A 97 12.90 -11.35 13.43
C LYS A 97 14.27 -10.98 12.88
N GLN A 98 14.43 -9.72 12.53
CA GLN A 98 15.72 -9.15 12.13
C GLN A 98 15.74 -7.64 12.38
N VAL A 99 16.94 -7.07 12.48
CA VAL A 99 17.09 -5.62 12.51
C VAL A 99 16.62 -5.04 11.19
N ALA A 100 15.75 -4.03 11.25
CA ALA A 100 15.31 -3.33 10.05
C ALA A 100 16.46 -2.44 9.52
N PRO A 101 16.76 -2.46 8.22
CA PRO A 101 17.71 -1.54 7.61
C PRO A 101 17.30 -0.10 7.86
N GLU A 102 18.28 0.77 8.08
CA GLU A 102 18.06 2.19 8.37
C GLU A 102 17.19 2.86 7.30
N GLU A 103 17.44 2.53 6.03
CA GLU A 103 16.70 3.06 4.89
C GLU A 103 15.22 2.66 4.94
N LEU A 104 14.91 1.36 5.11
CA LEU A 104 13.54 0.88 5.21
C LEU A 104 12.82 1.50 6.41
N TRP A 105 13.49 1.57 7.56
CA TRP A 105 12.92 2.17 8.77
C TRP A 105 12.61 3.65 8.55
N SER A 106 13.55 4.39 7.96
CA SER A 106 13.39 5.82 7.70
C SER A 106 12.28 6.08 6.70
N GLN A 107 12.20 5.29 5.63
CA GLN A 107 11.12 5.38 4.64
C GLN A 107 9.76 5.09 5.26
N LEU A 108 9.63 4.02 6.03
CA LEU A 108 8.37 3.63 6.67
C LEU A 108 7.83 4.70 7.62
N PHE A 109 8.70 5.31 8.42
CA PHE A 109 8.32 6.34 9.39
C PHE A 109 8.51 7.77 8.86
N THR A 110 8.70 7.93 7.55
CA THR A 110 8.66 9.25 6.91
C THR A 110 7.25 9.80 7.00
N ASN A 111 7.12 11.09 7.30
CA ASN A 111 5.82 11.76 7.37
C ASN A 111 5.06 11.62 6.03
N PRO A 112 3.77 11.25 6.06
CA PRO A 112 3.00 10.97 4.84
C PRO A 112 2.86 12.19 3.92
N ALA A 113 3.01 13.41 4.44
CA ALA A 113 3.03 14.63 3.63
C ALA A 113 4.17 14.65 2.60
N ASN A 114 5.33 14.09 2.94
CA ASN A 114 6.49 14.10 2.04
C ASN A 114 6.23 13.22 0.80
N ILE A 115 5.79 11.98 1.04
CA ILE A 115 5.47 11.02 -0.02
C ILE A 115 4.32 11.54 -0.88
N THR A 116 3.28 12.10 -0.23
CA THR A 116 2.12 12.62 -0.94
C THR A 116 2.44 13.88 -1.74
N SER A 117 3.29 14.76 -1.23
CA SER A 117 3.78 15.93 -1.96
C SER A 117 4.54 15.52 -3.22
N MET A 118 5.43 14.54 -3.12
CA MET A 118 6.13 13.98 -4.29
C MET A 118 5.14 13.45 -5.32
N PHE A 119 4.14 12.69 -4.88
CA PHE A 119 3.11 12.13 -5.77
C PHE A 119 2.25 13.18 -6.46
N LEU A 120 1.77 14.18 -5.72
CA LEU A 120 0.92 15.23 -6.27
C LEU A 120 1.68 16.20 -7.17
N ASN A 121 2.99 16.39 -6.96
CA ASN A 121 3.84 17.19 -7.85
C ASN A 121 4.12 16.47 -9.18
N ALA A 122 4.19 15.14 -9.13
CA ALA A 122 4.31 14.25 -10.28
C ALA A 122 2.97 13.99 -11.00
N SER A 123 1.87 14.60 -10.55
CA SER A 123 0.52 14.34 -11.06
C SER A 123 -0.24 15.60 -11.43
N ASP A 124 -1.10 15.47 -12.43
CA ASP A 124 -2.14 16.46 -12.72
C ASP A 124 -3.45 16.04 -12.02
N LEU A 125 -4.21 17.02 -11.55
CA LEU A 125 -5.47 16.76 -10.84
C LEU A 125 -6.63 17.32 -11.65
N GLU A 126 -7.76 16.61 -11.62
CA GLU A 126 -9.02 17.07 -12.18
C GLU A 126 -10.12 16.95 -11.11
N TYR A 127 -10.90 18.02 -10.92
CA TYR A 127 -12.00 17.99 -9.97
C TYR A 127 -13.22 17.32 -10.58
N LEU A 128 -13.71 16.25 -9.95
CA LEU A 128 -14.85 15.48 -10.43
C LEU A 128 -16.17 15.85 -9.76
N GLY A 129 -16.13 16.53 -8.61
CA GLY A 129 -17.33 16.92 -7.87
C GLY A 129 -17.23 16.65 -6.38
N MET A 130 -18.40 16.55 -5.76
CA MET A 130 -18.56 16.27 -4.33
C MET A 130 -19.14 14.88 -4.13
N ASP A 131 -18.73 14.22 -3.06
CA ASP A 131 -19.30 12.93 -2.62
C ASP A 131 -19.23 12.83 -1.08
N VAL A 132 -19.83 11.80 -0.50
CA VAL A 132 -19.85 11.57 0.95
C VAL A 132 -19.21 10.22 1.28
N VAL A 133 -18.19 10.24 2.13
CA VAL A 133 -17.53 9.03 2.65
C VAL A 133 -17.71 9.02 4.16
N ASN A 134 -18.30 7.96 4.71
CA ASN A 134 -18.54 7.82 6.16
C ASN A 134 -19.24 9.04 6.80
N SER A 135 -20.22 9.62 6.11
CA SER A 135 -20.94 10.84 6.51
C SER A 135 -20.11 12.14 6.49
N VAL A 136 -18.91 12.12 5.88
CA VAL A 136 -18.06 13.31 5.68
C VAL A 136 -18.13 13.74 4.22
N GLU A 137 -18.47 15.01 3.97
CA GLU A 137 -18.42 15.57 2.62
C GLU A 137 -16.97 15.67 2.12
N CYS A 138 -16.73 15.20 0.90
CA CYS A 138 -15.42 15.11 0.28
C CYS A 138 -15.38 15.78 -1.10
N PHE A 139 -14.28 16.43 -1.42
CA PHE A 139 -13.90 16.71 -2.79
C PHE A 139 -13.46 15.42 -3.45
N VAL A 140 -14.00 15.11 -4.62
CA VAL A 140 -13.54 13.99 -5.45
C VAL A 140 -12.63 14.54 -6.52
N VAL A 141 -11.41 14.02 -6.57
CA VAL A 141 -10.43 14.36 -7.60
C VAL A 141 -9.98 13.11 -8.34
N ASP A 142 -9.83 13.26 -9.64
CA ASP A 142 -9.05 12.36 -10.47
C ASP A 142 -7.58 12.79 -10.37
N VAL A 143 -6.69 11.83 -10.16
CA VAL A 143 -5.25 12.03 -10.06
C VAL A 143 -4.62 11.30 -11.22
N LYS A 144 -3.97 12.06 -12.11
CA LYS A 144 -3.32 11.55 -13.33
C LYS A 144 -1.81 11.68 -13.18
N PRO A 145 -1.10 10.62 -12.73
CA PRO A 145 0.34 10.64 -12.66
C PRO A 145 0.95 10.81 -14.06
N ARG A 146 2.00 11.62 -14.16
CA ARG A 146 2.75 11.74 -15.41
C ARG A 146 3.60 10.49 -15.56
N MET A 147 3.37 9.73 -16.63
CA MET A 147 4.04 8.44 -16.86
C MET A 147 5.58 8.53 -16.80
N SER A 148 6.16 9.65 -17.25
CA SER A 148 7.61 9.89 -17.18
C SER A 148 8.17 9.96 -15.75
N GLU A 149 7.33 10.32 -14.77
CA GLU A 149 7.70 10.41 -13.36
C GLU A 149 7.38 9.11 -12.59
N LEU A 150 6.50 8.25 -13.14
CA LEU A 150 6.05 7.03 -12.49
C LEU A 150 7.17 6.06 -12.18
N VAL A 151 8.23 5.98 -13.02
CA VAL A 151 9.38 5.07 -12.83
C VAL A 151 9.98 5.22 -11.42
N ASN A 152 10.09 6.46 -10.94
CA ASN A 152 10.62 6.80 -9.61
C ASN A 152 9.61 6.54 -8.47
N MET A 153 8.34 6.30 -8.81
CA MET A 153 7.22 6.14 -7.88
C MET A 153 6.62 4.74 -7.87
N THR A 154 7.15 3.84 -8.69
CA THR A 154 6.64 2.47 -8.89
C THR A 154 6.49 1.69 -7.59
N SER A 155 7.45 1.81 -6.66
CA SER A 155 7.39 1.19 -5.34
C SER A 155 6.30 1.78 -4.43
N LEU A 156 5.96 3.05 -4.63
CA LEU A 156 4.91 3.75 -3.88
C LEU A 156 3.51 3.37 -4.37
N ILE A 157 3.36 3.06 -5.66
CA ILE A 157 2.07 2.76 -6.29
C ILE A 157 1.75 1.27 -6.24
N LEU A 158 2.75 0.41 -6.46
CA LEU A 158 2.56 -1.04 -6.50
C LEU A 158 2.89 -1.73 -5.16
N GLY A 159 3.54 -1.00 -4.25
CA GLY A 159 4.07 -1.54 -3.01
C GLY A 159 5.35 -2.36 -3.21
N PRO A 160 6.21 -2.46 -2.18
CA PRO A 160 7.55 -3.03 -2.30
C PRO A 160 7.56 -4.51 -2.71
N GLN A 161 6.54 -5.29 -2.32
CA GLN A 161 6.48 -6.73 -2.60
C GLN A 161 6.20 -7.04 -4.07
N LEU A 162 5.28 -6.28 -4.69
CA LEU A 162 4.96 -6.45 -6.11
C LEU A 162 6.11 -5.95 -6.99
N THR A 163 6.72 -4.81 -6.64
CA THR A 163 7.91 -4.28 -7.34
C THR A 163 9.08 -5.28 -7.30
N GLY A 164 9.39 -5.88 -6.16
CA GLY A 164 10.47 -6.87 -6.04
C GLY A 164 10.23 -8.10 -6.91
N THR A 165 8.99 -8.63 -6.89
CA THR A 165 8.62 -9.78 -7.71
C THR A 165 8.75 -9.48 -9.21
N LEU A 166 8.33 -8.29 -9.65
CA LEU A 166 8.42 -7.90 -11.06
C LEU A 166 9.88 -7.68 -11.51
N ARG A 167 10.74 -7.16 -10.62
CA ARG A 167 12.19 -7.06 -10.89
C ARG A 167 12.86 -8.43 -11.04
N GLN A 168 12.49 -9.40 -10.20
CA GLN A 168 12.98 -10.78 -10.33
C GLN A 168 12.56 -11.44 -11.66
N LEU A 169 11.46 -10.99 -12.26
CA LEU A 169 11.00 -11.41 -13.59
C LEU A 169 11.70 -10.67 -14.74
N GLY A 170 12.71 -9.85 -14.45
CA GLY A 170 13.49 -9.11 -15.45
C GLY A 170 12.81 -7.84 -15.95
N VAL A 171 11.79 -7.34 -15.25
CA VAL A 171 11.18 -6.05 -15.57
C VAL A 171 11.98 -4.93 -14.93
N GLU A 172 12.72 -4.20 -15.74
CA GLU A 172 13.53 -3.05 -15.30
C GLU A 172 12.71 -1.76 -15.20
N ASP A 173 11.80 -1.53 -16.15
CA ASP A 173 10.90 -0.37 -16.18
C ASP A 173 9.43 -0.82 -16.12
N LEU A 174 8.81 -0.57 -14.97
CA LEU A 174 7.41 -0.93 -14.73
C LEU A 174 6.44 0.03 -15.44
N SER A 175 6.89 1.24 -15.81
CA SER A 175 6.04 2.19 -16.54
C SER A 175 5.69 1.69 -17.94
N GLU A 176 6.58 0.91 -18.56
CA GLU A 176 6.33 0.28 -19.87
C GLU A 176 5.26 -0.81 -19.81
N LEU A 177 5.01 -1.37 -18.61
CA LEU A 177 3.98 -2.38 -18.44
C LEU A 177 2.59 -1.77 -18.25
N ILE A 178 2.50 -0.56 -17.72
CA ILE A 178 1.24 0.09 -17.38
C ILE A 178 0.60 0.63 -18.66
N LYS A 179 -0.48 -0.02 -19.09
CA LYS A 179 -1.30 0.42 -20.23
C LYS A 179 -2.21 1.58 -19.85
N ASP A 180 -2.84 1.45 -18.69
CA ASP A 180 -3.83 2.40 -18.17
C ASP A 180 -3.73 2.46 -16.65
N LEU A 181 -3.92 3.67 -16.09
CA LEU A 181 -3.95 3.92 -14.65
C LEU A 181 -4.97 5.04 -14.36
N ASP A 182 -5.99 4.71 -13.57
CA ASP A 182 -7.02 5.61 -13.06
C ASP A 182 -6.91 5.64 -11.53
N ILE A 183 -6.76 6.83 -10.96
CA ILE A 183 -6.67 7.02 -9.51
C ILE A 183 -7.66 8.09 -9.09
N LYS A 184 -8.63 7.73 -8.27
CA LYS A 184 -9.57 8.68 -7.67
C LYS A 184 -9.32 8.81 -6.19
N MET A 185 -9.38 10.04 -5.69
CA MET A 185 -9.16 10.35 -4.29
C MET A 185 -10.32 11.19 -3.75
N TRP A 186 -10.80 10.82 -2.57
CA TRP A 186 -11.83 11.54 -1.82
C TRP A 186 -11.16 12.27 -0.67
N ILE A 187 -11.14 13.59 -0.75
CA ILE A 187 -10.45 14.47 0.19
C ILE A 187 -11.51 15.17 1.04
N SER A 188 -11.47 14.94 2.35
CA SER A 188 -12.40 15.54 3.31
C SER A 188 -12.40 17.07 3.22
N LYS A 189 -13.58 17.70 3.24
CA LYS A 189 -13.68 19.16 3.29
C LYS A 189 -13.30 19.76 4.63
N SER A 190 -13.45 19.00 5.71
CA SER A 190 -13.28 19.54 7.06
C SER A 190 -11.82 19.69 7.46
N ASP A 191 -10.98 18.75 7.02
CA ASP A 191 -9.58 18.67 7.42
C ASP A 191 -8.62 18.41 6.25
N TYR A 192 -9.12 18.32 5.01
CA TYR A 192 -8.30 18.09 3.80
C TYR A 192 -7.51 16.78 3.80
N LEU A 193 -7.84 15.84 4.69
CA LEU A 193 -7.22 14.51 4.70
C LEU A 193 -7.91 13.57 3.70
N PRO A 194 -7.17 12.69 3.00
CA PRO A 194 -7.77 11.75 2.06
C PRO A 194 -8.45 10.60 2.80
N LEU A 195 -9.76 10.44 2.65
CA LEU A 195 -10.53 9.40 3.34
C LEU A 195 -10.62 8.09 2.56
N LYS A 196 -10.61 8.19 1.23
CA LYS A 196 -10.73 7.06 0.32
C LYS A 196 -9.90 7.29 -0.94
N GLN A 197 -9.33 6.21 -1.45
CA GLN A 197 -8.68 6.16 -2.76
C GLN A 197 -9.17 4.93 -3.52
N VAL A 198 -9.42 5.07 -4.81
CA VAL A 198 -9.71 3.96 -5.71
C VAL A 198 -8.66 3.97 -6.80
N VAL A 199 -8.08 2.82 -7.09
CA VAL A 199 -7.09 2.62 -8.14
C VAL A 199 -7.61 1.56 -9.10
N SER A 200 -7.54 1.84 -10.40
CA SER A 200 -7.76 0.86 -11.45
C SER A 200 -6.60 0.92 -12.43
N MET A 201 -6.00 -0.22 -12.73
CA MET A 201 -4.79 -0.27 -13.54
C MET A 201 -4.81 -1.50 -14.45
N THR A 202 -4.40 -1.31 -15.70
CA THR A 202 -4.10 -2.42 -16.61
C THR A 202 -2.59 -2.51 -16.79
N MET A 203 -2.02 -3.69 -16.53
CA MET A 203 -0.61 -3.99 -16.79
C MET A 203 -0.47 -5.11 -17.82
N SER A 204 0.52 -5.02 -18.71
CA SER A 204 0.84 -6.04 -19.69
C SER A 204 2.17 -6.70 -19.34
N ILE A 205 2.14 -7.91 -18.80
CA ILE A 205 3.33 -8.67 -18.40
C ILE A 205 3.41 -9.92 -19.26
N MET A 206 4.53 -10.13 -19.96
CA MET A 206 4.76 -11.31 -20.82
C MET A 206 3.60 -11.57 -21.81
N ASN A 207 3.07 -10.52 -22.45
CA ASN A 207 1.92 -10.55 -23.36
C ASN A 207 0.58 -11.02 -22.72
N MET A 208 0.47 -10.96 -21.39
CA MET A 208 -0.78 -11.15 -20.67
C MET A 208 -1.21 -9.85 -20.00
N ASP A 209 -2.49 -9.52 -20.14
CA ASP A 209 -3.06 -8.34 -19.51
C ASP A 209 -3.61 -8.70 -18.13
N PHE A 210 -3.13 -7.96 -17.13
CA PHE A 210 -3.54 -8.01 -15.74
C PHE A 210 -4.35 -6.76 -15.42
N GLN A 211 -5.55 -6.98 -14.91
CA GLN A 211 -6.43 -5.97 -14.36
C GLN A 211 -6.22 -5.92 -12.86
N VAL A 212 -5.85 -4.76 -12.35
CA VAL A 212 -5.69 -4.47 -10.93
C VAL A 212 -6.72 -3.44 -10.53
N SER A 213 -7.55 -3.76 -9.54
CA SER A 213 -8.48 -2.80 -8.94
C SER A 213 -8.27 -2.78 -7.44
N GLY A 214 -8.15 -1.60 -6.86
CA GLY A 214 -7.93 -1.40 -5.43
C GLY A 214 -8.84 -0.32 -4.87
N GLU A 215 -9.28 -0.52 -3.64
CA GLU A 215 -9.90 0.51 -2.82
C GLU A 215 -9.13 0.58 -1.50
N THR A 216 -8.75 1.79 -1.11
CA THR A 216 -8.08 2.10 0.15
C THR A 216 -8.91 3.10 0.93
N THR A 217 -9.05 2.88 2.22
CA THR A 217 -9.63 3.85 3.17
C THR A 217 -8.61 4.22 4.24
N HIS A 218 -8.68 5.45 4.72
CA HIS A 218 -7.75 5.95 5.72
C HIS A 218 -8.49 6.49 6.95
N SER A 219 -7.83 6.42 8.09
CA SER A 219 -8.22 7.09 9.33
C SER A 219 -6.97 7.64 10.01
N TYR A 220 -7.03 8.89 10.44
CA TYR A 220 -5.87 9.62 10.95
C TYR A 220 -6.07 10.04 12.39
N ASN A 221 -4.97 10.13 13.13
CA ASN A 221 -4.93 10.70 14.48
C ASN A 221 -5.91 10.05 15.48
N LEU A 222 -6.25 8.78 15.23
CA LEU A 222 -7.00 7.95 16.17
C LEU A 222 -6.00 7.17 17.05
N PRO A 223 -6.37 6.85 18.31
CA PRO A 223 -5.57 5.95 19.13
C PRO A 223 -5.35 4.62 18.42
N VAL A 224 -4.09 4.26 18.16
CA VAL A 224 -3.70 2.96 17.63
C VAL A 224 -3.00 2.16 18.72
N SER A 225 -3.28 0.85 18.77
CA SER A 225 -2.59 -0.07 19.66
C SER A 225 -1.86 -1.11 18.82
N ILE A 226 -0.52 -1.05 18.87
CA ILE A 226 0.36 -1.98 18.18
C ILE A 226 1.04 -2.82 19.24
N SER A 227 0.47 -4.01 19.50
CA SER A 227 1.01 -5.00 20.42
C SER A 227 1.68 -6.14 19.65
N LEU A 228 2.95 -6.37 19.96
CA LEU A 228 3.72 -7.49 19.40
C LEU A 228 3.34 -8.79 20.12
N PRO A 229 3.02 -9.89 19.40
CA PRO A 229 2.80 -11.20 20.01
C PRO A 229 4.05 -11.70 20.76
N GLU A 230 3.85 -12.48 21.83
CA GLU A 230 4.95 -13.00 22.64
C GLU A 230 5.86 -13.93 21.83
N GLU A 231 5.27 -14.76 20.96
CA GLU A 231 5.97 -15.66 20.06
C GLU A 231 6.85 -14.89 19.06
N ALA A 232 6.38 -13.73 18.59
CA ALA A 232 7.15 -12.85 17.72
C ALA A 232 8.34 -12.24 18.46
N TYR A 233 8.13 -11.73 19.68
CA TYR A 233 9.20 -11.19 20.52
C TYR A 233 10.32 -12.22 20.77
N ASN A 234 9.92 -13.47 21.02
CA ASN A 234 10.82 -14.60 21.29
C ASN A 234 11.35 -15.28 20.02
N ALA A 235 10.99 -14.81 18.81
CA ALA A 235 11.43 -15.38 17.55
C ALA A 235 12.96 -15.44 17.42
N THR A 236 13.46 -16.43 16.67
CA THR A 236 14.89 -16.57 16.41
C THR A 236 15.33 -15.53 15.37
N PRO A 237 16.43 -14.79 15.61
CA PRO A 237 16.97 -13.88 14.60
C PRO A 237 17.39 -14.64 13.34
N VAL A 238 16.96 -14.17 12.17
CA VAL A 238 17.49 -14.67 10.89
C VAL A 238 18.84 -14.00 10.61
N GLN A 239 19.86 -14.79 10.27
CA GLN A 239 21.23 -14.31 10.02
C GLN A 239 21.47 -13.85 8.57
N GLN A 240 20.48 -13.96 7.69
CA GLN A 240 20.63 -13.72 6.25
C GLN A 240 19.95 -12.42 5.84
N GLU A 241 20.62 -11.64 4.98
CA GLU A 241 20.07 -10.43 4.36
C GLU A 241 18.77 -10.73 3.59
N TYR A 242 17.83 -9.78 3.66
CA TYR A 242 16.52 -9.73 3.01
C TYR A 242 16.26 -10.78 1.91
N PRO A 243 15.27 -11.68 2.05
CA PRO A 243 14.76 -12.44 0.91
C PRO A 243 13.86 -11.60 -0.02
N CYS A 244 13.66 -10.31 0.28
CA CYS A 244 12.83 -9.40 -0.49
C CYS A 244 13.72 -8.36 -1.21
N GLY A 245 14.41 -8.80 -2.25
CA GLY A 245 15.02 -7.96 -3.29
C GLY A 245 14.26 -8.09 -4.59
#